data_AF-A0A8T3U310-F1
#
_entry.id   AF-A0A8T3U310-F1
#
_cell.length_a   1.000
_cell.length_b   1.000
_cell.length_c   1.000
_cell.angle_alpha   90.00
_cell.angle_beta   90.00
_cell.angle_gamma   90.00
#
_symmetry.space_group_name_H-M   'P 1'
#
loop_
_entity.id
_entity.type
_entity.pdbx_description
1 polymer ?
#
loop_
_entity_poly.entity_id
_entity_poly.type
_entity_poly.pdbx_seq_one_letter_code
_entity_poly.pdbx_strand_id
1 'polypeptide(L)'
;MINIRILYWKEIPVQIEFIKDKIKKSAQLDEKFQIAVDSIAMKDGSYGSDDYLDSWEWVDKDKVDKILDEDFIDKYISLFKFPKDFIKKINNDIDNGTRSGLPGSIDDWLMNR
;
A
#
# COMPACT_ATOMS: atom_id res chain seq x y z
N MET A 1 6.72 -21.73 4.22
CA MET A 1 6.49 -20.54 3.38
C MET A 1 5.42 -19.63 3.97
N ILE A 2 5.64 -18.33 3.93
CA ILE A 2 4.70 -17.27 4.30
C ILE A 2 4.14 -16.69 3.00
N ASN A 3 2.82 -16.65 2.85
CA ASN A 3 2.16 -15.88 1.80
C ASN A 3 2.00 -14.45 2.31
N ILE A 4 2.40 -13.48 1.49
CA ILE A 4 2.30 -12.06 1.81
C ILE A 4 1.37 -11.43 0.80
N ARG A 5 0.43 -10.63 1.27
CA ARG A 5 -0.41 -9.80 0.41
C ARG A 5 -0.51 -8.40 0.98
N ILE A 6 -0.64 -7.42 0.10
CA ILE A 6 -0.69 -6.01 0.48
C ILE A 6 -2.03 -5.45 0.01
N LEU A 7 -2.71 -4.75 0.89
CA LEU A 7 -3.92 -4.01 0.57
C LEU A 7 -3.51 -2.64 0.05
N TYR A 8 -3.97 -2.34 -1.15
CA TYR A 8 -3.83 -1.04 -1.76
C TYR A 8 -5.18 -0.36 -1.87
N TRP A 9 -5.17 0.97 -1.79
CA TRP A 9 -6.18 1.80 -2.44
C TRP A 9 -5.55 2.39 -3.70
N LYS A 10 -6.03 1.99 -4.87
CA LYS A 10 -5.38 2.31 -6.15
C LYS A 10 -3.89 1.96 -6.07
N GLU A 11 -2.97 2.92 -6.20
CA GLU A 11 -1.52 2.69 -6.09
C GLU A 11 -0.93 2.80 -4.68
N ILE A 12 -1.71 3.19 -3.66
CA ILE A 12 -1.22 3.53 -2.32
C ILE A 12 -1.37 2.31 -1.39
N PRO A 13 -0.28 1.72 -0.85
CA PRO A 13 -0.38 0.61 0.09
C PRO A 13 -0.81 1.12 1.47
N VAL A 14 -1.65 0.37 2.17
CA VAL A 14 -2.11 0.73 3.53
C VAL A 14 -1.87 -0.36 4.57
N GLN A 15 -1.94 -1.63 4.16
CA GLN A 15 -1.88 -2.76 5.09
C GLN A 15 -1.17 -3.95 4.44
N ILE A 16 -0.46 -4.71 5.25
CA ILE A 16 0.18 -5.96 4.84
C ILE A 16 -0.42 -7.10 5.66
N GLU A 17 -0.66 -8.23 5.00
CA GLU A 17 -1.11 -9.46 5.61
C GLU A 17 -0.13 -10.59 5.33
N PHE A 18 0.22 -11.30 6.39
CA PHE A 18 1.15 -12.42 6.41
C PHE A 18 0.39 -13.68 6.82
N ILE A 19 0.45 -14.71 5.99
CA ILE A 19 -0.28 -15.96 6.18
C ILE A 19 0.72 -17.10 6.17
N LYS A 20 0.81 -17.83 7.28
CA LYS A 20 1.60 -19.06 7.39
C LYS A 20 0.71 -20.16 7.96
N ASP A 21 0.46 -21.20 7.15
CA ASP A 21 -0.45 -22.29 7.47
C ASP A 21 -1.86 -21.78 7.86
N LYS A 22 -2.25 -21.90 9.13
CA LYS A 22 -3.54 -21.40 9.67
C LYS A 22 -3.40 -20.08 10.44
N ILE A 23 -2.19 -19.52 10.52
CA ILE A 23 -1.90 -18.29 11.24
C ILE A 23 -1.93 -17.13 10.25
N LYS A 24 -2.74 -16.13 10.58
CA LYS A 24 -2.84 -14.86 9.84
C LYS A 24 -2.45 -13.72 10.77
N LYS A 25 -1.54 -12.88 10.31
CA LYS A 25 -1.11 -11.65 10.98
C LYS A 25 -1.28 -10.49 10.01
N SER A 26 -1.88 -9.40 10.47
CA SER A 26 -2.08 -8.20 9.68
C SER A 26 -1.41 -7.03 10.38
N ALA A 27 -0.78 -6.16 9.61
CA ALA A 27 -0.13 -4.97 10.12
C ALA A 27 -0.41 -3.77 9.21
N GLN A 28 -0.75 -2.65 9.82
CA GLN A 28 -0.95 -1.38 9.12
C GLN A 28 0.42 -0.75 8.80
N LEU A 29 0.50 -0.04 7.68
CA LEU A 29 1.60 0.87 7.40
C LEU A 29 1.45 2.16 8.21
N ASP A 30 2.42 3.06 8.10
CA ASP A 30 2.38 4.40 8.73
C ASP A 30 1.05 5.09 8.37
N GLU A 31 0.40 5.70 9.36
CA GLU A 31 -0.90 6.40 9.22
C GLU A 31 -0.90 7.44 8.09
N LYS A 32 0.27 7.98 7.72
CA LYS A 32 0.42 8.89 6.58
C LYS A 32 -0.06 8.30 5.26
N PHE A 33 0.02 6.97 5.08
CA PHE A 33 -0.52 6.33 3.88
C PHE A 33 -2.05 6.46 3.82
N GLN A 34 -2.76 6.31 4.94
CA GLN A 34 -4.21 6.51 4.99
C GLN A 34 -4.58 7.99 4.76
N ILE A 35 -3.81 8.92 5.36
CA ILE A 35 -3.98 10.36 5.10
C ILE A 35 -3.78 10.69 3.62
N ALA A 36 -2.82 10.03 2.96
CA ALA A 36 -2.61 10.19 1.53
C ALA A 36 -3.76 9.63 0.70
N VAL A 37 -4.33 8.46 1.07
CA VAL A 37 -5.54 7.92 0.43
C VAL A 37 -6.66 8.95 0.46
N ASP A 38 -6.98 9.51 1.64
CA ASP A 38 -8.04 10.51 1.77
C ASP A 38 -7.75 11.77 0.94
N SER A 39 -6.51 12.27 1.00
CA SER A 39 -6.10 13.46 0.24
C SER A 39 -6.19 13.24 -1.28
N ILE A 40 -5.80 12.06 -1.76
CA ILE A 40 -5.81 11.75 -3.19
C ILE A 40 -7.23 11.46 -3.67
N ALA A 41 -8.06 10.80 -2.86
CA ALA A 41 -9.48 10.60 -3.15
C ALA A 41 -10.24 11.93 -3.27
N MET A 42 -9.90 12.92 -2.43
CA MET A 42 -10.47 14.26 -2.55
C MET A 42 -9.98 14.96 -3.84
N LYS A 43 -8.72 14.77 -4.22
CA LYS A 43 -8.13 15.38 -5.42
C LYS A 43 -8.70 14.79 -6.71
N ASP A 44 -8.87 13.47 -6.78
CA ASP A 44 -9.34 12.78 -7.99
C ASP A 44 -10.87 12.68 -8.08
N GLY A 45 -11.59 13.15 -7.05
CA GLY A 45 -13.04 13.17 -7.01
C GLY A 45 -13.71 11.86 -6.54
N SER A 46 -12.92 10.84 -6.16
CA SER A 46 -13.48 9.57 -5.69
C SER A 46 -14.04 9.67 -4.27
N TYR A 47 -13.65 10.69 -3.49
CA TYR A 47 -14.05 10.82 -2.09
C TYR A 47 -15.58 10.82 -1.90
N GLY A 48 -16.08 9.92 -1.06
CA GLY A 48 -17.52 9.78 -0.77
C GLY A 48 -18.34 9.15 -1.91
N SER A 49 -17.69 8.63 -2.95
CA SER A 49 -18.32 7.89 -4.04
C SER A 49 -18.04 6.38 -3.94
N ASP A 50 -18.76 5.59 -4.71
CA ASP A 50 -18.54 4.14 -4.81
C ASP A 50 -17.13 3.83 -5.32
N ASP A 51 -16.56 4.67 -6.20
CA ASP A 51 -15.19 4.52 -6.71
C ASP A 51 -14.16 4.44 -5.58
N TYR A 52 -14.38 5.13 -4.45
CA TYR A 52 -13.48 5.03 -3.30
C TYR A 52 -13.51 3.65 -2.66
N LEU A 53 -14.70 3.07 -2.52
CA LEU A 53 -14.91 1.76 -1.90
C LEU A 53 -14.50 0.61 -2.84
N ASP A 54 -14.64 0.80 -4.14
CA ASP A 54 -14.33 -0.20 -5.15
C ASP A 54 -12.83 -0.23 -5.53
N SER A 55 -12.07 0.78 -5.11
CA SER A 55 -10.63 0.92 -5.40
C SER A 55 -9.71 0.09 -4.48
N TRP A 56 -10.27 -0.66 -3.52
CA TRP A 56 -9.49 -1.46 -2.58
C TRP A 56 -9.17 -2.83 -3.17
N GLU A 57 -7.87 -3.14 -3.30
CA GLU A 57 -7.40 -4.39 -3.88
C GLU A 57 -6.31 -5.06 -3.04
N TRP A 58 -6.44 -6.37 -2.83
CA TRP A 58 -5.39 -7.21 -2.26
C TRP A 58 -4.49 -7.74 -3.37
N VAL A 59 -3.19 -7.46 -3.28
CA VAL A 59 -2.18 -7.96 -4.22
C VAL A 59 -1.26 -8.94 -3.51
N ASP A 60 -1.17 -10.17 -4.04
CA ASP A 60 -0.24 -11.19 -3.57
C ASP A 60 1.21 -10.84 -3.97
N LYS A 61 2.14 -11.08 -3.05
CA LYS A 61 3.59 -10.93 -3.26
C LYS A 61 4.28 -12.29 -3.21
N ASP A 62 5.56 -12.30 -3.55
CA ASP A 62 6.36 -13.52 -3.51
C ASP A 62 6.37 -14.17 -2.13
N LYS A 63 6.19 -15.49 -2.14
CA LYS A 63 6.23 -16.29 -0.93
C LYS A 63 7.64 -16.32 -0.39
N VAL A 64 7.78 -16.14 0.92
CA VAL A 64 9.09 -16.18 1.58
C VAL A 64 9.20 -17.40 2.49
N ASP A 65 10.38 -18.02 2.53
CA ASP A 65 10.63 -19.13 3.43
C ASP A 65 11.31 -18.64 4.72
N LYS A 66 10.50 -18.12 5.64
CA LYS A 66 10.93 -17.57 6.93
C LYS A 66 10.01 -18.01 8.07
N ILE A 67 10.41 -17.68 9.29
CA ILE A 67 9.56 -17.75 10.48
C ILE A 67 8.64 -16.53 10.48
N LEU A 68 7.37 -16.75 10.84
CA LEU A 68 6.40 -15.67 11.00
C LEU A 68 6.44 -15.24 12.47
N ASP A 69 7.26 -14.24 12.77
CA ASP A 69 7.43 -13.60 14.07
C ASP A 69 7.30 -12.07 13.95
N GLU A 70 7.29 -11.37 15.08
CA GLU A 70 7.13 -9.91 15.14
C GLU A 70 8.31 -9.19 14.46
N ASP A 71 9.54 -9.66 14.68
CA ASP A 71 10.75 -9.11 14.04
C ASP A 71 10.67 -9.16 12.51
N PHE A 72 10.18 -10.27 11.93
CA PHE A 72 9.98 -10.39 10.49
C PHE A 72 8.92 -9.41 9.98
N ILE A 73 7.79 -9.29 10.70
CA ILE A 73 6.69 -8.38 10.35
C ILE A 73 7.17 -6.93 10.37
N ASP A 74 7.80 -6.50 11.46
CA ASP A 74 8.31 -5.14 11.64
C ASP A 74 9.36 -4.80 10.59
N LYS A 75 10.28 -5.72 10.32
CA LYS A 75 11.26 -5.54 9.25
C LYS A 75 10.60 -5.40 7.88
N TYR A 76 9.57 -6.19 7.58
CA TYR A 76 8.90 -6.14 6.28
C TYR A 76 8.14 -4.82 6.11
N ILE A 77 7.44 -4.36 7.15
CA ILE A 77 6.76 -3.06 7.16
C ILE A 77 7.77 -1.92 6.99
N SER A 78 8.92 -1.99 7.66
CA SER A 78 9.96 -0.95 7.59
C SER A 78 10.56 -0.74 6.19
N LEU A 79 10.32 -1.67 5.26
CA LEU A 79 10.67 -1.49 3.84
C LEU A 79 9.87 -0.35 3.23
N PHE A 80 8.61 -0.17 3.63
CA PHE A 80 7.71 0.87 3.16
C PHE A 80 7.98 2.17 3.92
N LYS A 81 8.55 3.15 3.22
CA LYS A 81 8.78 4.48 3.78
C LYS A 81 7.90 5.48 3.08
N PHE A 82 7.25 6.35 3.84
CA PHE A 82 6.46 7.44 3.30
C PHE A 82 7.39 8.58 2.80
N PRO A 83 7.50 8.83 1.48
CA PRO A 83 8.35 9.89 0.95
C PRO A 83 7.80 11.28 1.29
N LYS A 84 8.69 12.27 1.48
CA LYS A 84 8.26 13.64 1.82
C LYS A 84 7.34 14.27 0.76
N ASP A 85 7.60 14.00 -0.51
CA ASP A 85 6.84 14.54 -1.64
C ASP A 85 5.76 13.57 -2.15
N PHE A 86 5.34 12.58 -1.34
CA PHE A 86 4.38 11.53 -1.74
C PHE A 86 3.11 12.06 -2.40
N ILE A 87 2.34 12.84 -1.64
CA ILE A 87 1.07 13.41 -2.08
C ILE A 87 1.29 14.38 -3.24
N LYS A 88 2.36 15.18 -3.19
CA LYS A 88 2.70 16.15 -4.24
C LYS A 88 2.97 15.47 -5.58
N LYS A 89 3.71 14.36 -5.57
CA LYS A 89 3.98 13.57 -6.79
C LYS A 89 2.67 13.06 -7.39
N ILE A 90 1.82 12.41 -6.60
CA ILE A 90 0.56 11.84 -7.11
C ILE A 90 -0.37 12.95 -7.60
N ASN A 91 -0.46 14.09 -6.91
CA ASN A 91 -1.23 15.24 -7.37
C ASN A 91 -0.74 15.74 -8.74
N ASN A 92 0.57 15.85 -8.94
CA ASN A 92 1.13 16.21 -10.24
C ASN A 92 0.80 15.15 -11.31
N ASP A 93 0.84 13.86 -10.96
CA ASP A 93 0.50 12.78 -11.89
C ASP A 93 -1.00 12.85 -12.29
N ILE A 94 -1.89 13.25 -11.37
CA ILE A 94 -3.31 13.52 -11.67
C ILE A 94 -3.45 14.73 -12.60
N ASP A 95 -2.82 15.85 -12.25
CA ASP A 95 -2.93 17.11 -13.00
C ASP A 95 -2.38 16.98 -14.43
N ASN A 96 -1.35 16.15 -14.61
CA ASN A 96 -0.77 15.86 -15.93
C ASN A 96 -1.44 14.69 -16.67
N GLY A 97 -2.39 14.00 -16.05
CA GLY A 97 -3.04 12.81 -16.63
C GLY A 97 -2.11 11.61 -16.81
N THR A 98 -1.01 11.55 -16.05
CA THR A 98 0.01 10.49 -16.10
C THR A 98 -0.10 9.48 -14.96
N ARG A 99 -1.11 9.62 -14.09
CA ARG A 99 -1.35 8.70 -12.98
C ARG A 99 -1.69 7.30 -13.49
N SER A 100 -0.96 6.30 -13.00
CA SER A 100 -1.30 4.89 -13.27
C SER A 100 -2.50 4.43 -12.45
N GLY A 101 -2.57 4.76 -11.15
CA GLY A 101 -3.66 4.32 -10.28
C GLY A 101 -3.71 2.81 -10.00
N LEU A 102 -2.71 2.04 -10.45
CA LEU A 102 -2.71 0.59 -10.31
C LEU A 102 -1.98 0.17 -9.02
N PRO A 103 -2.47 -0.87 -8.32
CA PRO A 103 -1.79 -1.43 -7.16
C PRO A 103 -0.33 -1.76 -7.45
N GLY A 104 0.56 -1.29 -6.57
CA GLY A 104 1.99 -1.50 -6.66
C GLY A 104 2.73 -0.69 -7.73
N SER A 105 2.06 0.17 -8.50
CA SER A 105 2.70 0.96 -9.57
C SER A 105 3.76 1.96 -9.07
N ILE A 106 3.81 2.21 -7.76
CA ILE A 106 4.78 3.08 -7.10
C ILE A 106 5.60 2.37 -6.01
N ASP A 107 5.52 1.03 -5.92
CA ASP A 107 6.24 0.26 -4.91
C ASP A 107 7.76 0.50 -4.97
N ASP A 108 8.33 0.61 -6.17
CA ASP A 108 9.77 0.85 -6.37
C ASP A 108 10.25 2.18 -5.78
N TRP A 109 9.34 3.15 -5.63
CA TRP A 109 9.62 4.42 -5.00
C TRP A 109 9.41 4.39 -3.48
N LEU A 110 8.49 3.55 -3.01
CA LEU A 110 8.13 3.41 -1.60
C LEU A 110 9.05 2.45 -0.83
N MET A 111 9.61 1.47 -1.52
CA MET A 111 10.38 0.39 -0.92
C MET A 111 11.88 0.67 -1.01
N ASN A 112 12.54 0.75 0.14
CA ASN A 112 13.99 0.65 0.18
C ASN A 112 14.39 -0.82 -0.09
N ARG A 113 14.84 -1.11 -1.31
CA ARG A 113 15.40 -2.42 -1.67
C ARG A 113 16.77 -2.64 -1.03
#